data_AF-A0A357CUZ2-F1
#
_entry.id   AF-A0A357CUZ2-F1
#
_cell.length_a   1.000
_cell.length_b   1.000
_cell.length_c   1.000
_cell.angle_alpha   90.00
_cell.angle_beta   90.00
_cell.angle_gamma   90.00
#
_symmetry.space_group_name_H-M   'P 1'
#
loop_
_entity.id
_entity.type
_entity.pdbx_description
1 polymer ?
#
loop_
_entity_poly.entity_id
_entity_poly.type
_entity_poly.pdbx_seq_one_letter_code
_entity_poly.pdbx_strand_id
1 'polypeptide(L)'
;MKEEKNTKNKSVDDDGRTIADMNIEGFRWFTGRKSKPHKSELYGLNITKAERRAMVKGALLAVLPILLASIGIFAAVFILTYVWLS
;
A
#
# COMPACT_ATOMS: atom_id res chain seq x y z
N MET A 1 -47.82 -2.60 -26.66
CA MET A 1 -46.83 -1.56 -26.32
C MET A 1 -46.40 -1.83 -24.89
N LYS A 2 -45.28 -2.55 -24.69
CA LYS A 2 -44.76 -2.90 -23.36
C LYS A 2 -43.73 -1.82 -22.98
N GLU A 3 -44.04 -1.02 -21.98
CA GLU A 3 -43.04 -0.17 -21.33
C GLU A 3 -42.15 -1.07 -20.46
N GLU A 4 -40.92 -1.29 -20.90
CA GLU A 4 -39.87 -1.87 -20.07
C GLU A 4 -39.48 -0.85 -18.98
N LYS A 5 -39.90 -1.11 -17.74
CA LYS A 5 -39.36 -0.42 -16.57
C LYS A 5 -37.89 -0.81 -16.39
N ASN A 6 -37.01 0.01 -16.95
CA ASN A 6 -35.59 -0.03 -16.66
C ASN A 6 -35.38 0.43 -15.20
N THR A 7 -35.37 -0.53 -14.28
CA THR A 7 -34.97 -0.30 -12.89
C THR A 7 -33.47 -0.05 -12.86
N LYS A 8 -33.08 1.19 -13.17
CA LYS A 8 -31.73 1.68 -12.87
C LYS A 8 -31.55 1.53 -11.37
N ASN A 9 -30.61 0.67 -11.01
CA ASN A 9 -30.08 0.51 -9.67
C ASN A 9 -29.80 1.90 -9.09
N LYS A 10 -30.65 2.36 -8.16
CA LYS A 10 -30.33 3.49 -7.28
C LYS A 10 -29.14 3.00 -6.47
N SER A 11 -27.95 3.48 -6.81
CA SER A 11 -26.82 3.45 -5.91
C SER A 11 -27.26 4.18 -4.66
N VAL A 12 -27.58 3.42 -3.61
CA VAL A 12 -27.83 3.96 -2.28
C VAL A 12 -26.59 4.76 -1.92
N ASP A 13 -26.74 6.07 -1.69
CA ASP A 13 -25.65 6.93 -1.22
C ASP A 13 -25.17 6.36 0.12
N ASP A 14 -24.04 5.68 0.08
CA ASP A 14 -23.37 5.17 1.26
C ASP A 14 -22.62 6.34 1.90
N ASP A 15 -23.18 6.90 2.98
CA ASP A 15 -22.57 7.97 3.80
C ASP A 15 -21.28 7.49 4.50
N GLY A 16 -20.87 6.23 4.30
CA GLY A 16 -19.67 5.62 4.87
C GLY A 16 -19.76 5.44 6.39
N ARG A 17 -20.90 5.79 6.99
CA ARG A 17 -21.17 5.64 8.42
C ARG A 17 -21.64 4.23 8.71
N THR A 18 -20.96 3.56 9.62
CA THR A 18 -21.41 2.28 10.16
C THR A 18 -22.54 2.53 11.15
N ILE A 19 -23.77 2.13 10.80
CA ILE A 19 -24.95 2.27 11.68
C ILE A 19 -24.91 1.24 12.83
N ALA A 20 -24.36 0.05 12.58
CA ALA A 20 -24.24 -1.02 13.56
C ALA A 20 -22.94 -1.82 13.34
N ASP A 21 -22.32 -2.29 14.42
CA ASP A 21 -21.11 -3.12 14.34
C ASP A 21 -21.46 -4.51 13.78
N MET A 22 -21.16 -4.75 12.51
CA MET A 22 -21.40 -6.01 11.80
C MET A 22 -20.19 -6.96 11.87
N ASN A 23 -19.26 -6.73 12.81
CA ASN A 23 -18.10 -7.57 13.01
C ASN A 23 -18.46 -8.85 13.78
N ILE A 24 -19.04 -9.82 13.08
CA ILE A 24 -19.58 -11.06 13.65
C ILE A 24 -18.60 -12.21 13.37
N GLU A 25 -18.31 -13.04 14.37
CA GLU A 25 -17.40 -14.19 14.24
C GLU A 25 -17.90 -15.20 13.19
N GLY A 26 -16.98 -15.73 12.37
CA GLY A 26 -17.29 -16.73 11.34
C GLY A 26 -17.68 -16.18 9.95
N PHE A 27 -17.90 -14.87 9.82
CA PHE A 27 -18.15 -14.24 8.51
C PHE A 27 -16.86 -13.89 7.77
N ARG A 28 -16.91 -13.83 6.43
CA ARG A 28 -15.75 -13.50 5.56
C ARG A 28 -15.14 -12.13 5.84
N TRP A 29 -15.94 -11.19 6.33
CA TRP A 29 -15.54 -9.82 6.66
C TRP A 29 -15.22 -9.63 8.14
N PHE A 30 -15.19 -10.71 8.93
CA PHE A 30 -14.82 -10.64 10.33
C PHE A 30 -13.37 -10.16 10.46
N THR A 31 -13.19 -9.07 11.18
CA THR A 31 -11.86 -8.56 11.55
C THR A 31 -11.69 -8.80 13.05
N GLY A 32 -10.82 -9.72 13.45
CA GLY A 32 -10.58 -9.97 14.87
C GLY A 32 -10.15 -8.70 15.62
N ARG A 33 -10.35 -8.63 16.95
CA ARG A 33 -9.94 -7.47 17.77
C ARG A 33 -8.48 -7.04 17.58
N LYS A 34 -7.61 -7.95 17.14
CA LYS A 34 -6.20 -7.69 16.81
C LYS A 34 -5.95 -7.10 15.41
N SER A 35 -6.95 -7.11 14.52
CA SER A 35 -6.85 -6.61 13.14
C SER A 35 -7.17 -5.11 13.02
N LYS A 36 -7.54 -4.45 14.12
CA LYS A 36 -7.57 -2.99 14.19
C LYS A 36 -6.35 -2.46 14.95
N PRO A 37 -5.17 -2.41 14.33
CA PRO A 37 -4.15 -1.51 14.80
C PRO A 37 -3.72 -0.55 13.69
N HIS A 38 -3.19 0.59 14.12
CA HIS A 38 -2.28 1.45 13.37
C HIS A 38 -2.85 2.66 12.64
N LYS A 39 -4.03 2.63 12.00
CA LYS A 39 -4.48 3.86 11.29
C LYS A 39 -4.70 5.03 12.27
N SER A 40 -5.42 4.84 13.36
CA SER A 40 -5.68 5.90 14.36
C SER A 40 -4.42 6.36 15.09
N GLU A 41 -3.48 5.46 15.38
CA GLU A 41 -2.20 5.78 16.02
C GLU A 41 -1.28 6.58 15.08
N LEU A 42 -1.29 6.27 13.78
CA LEU A 42 -0.58 7.02 12.75
C LEU A 42 -1.19 8.42 12.54
N TYR A 43 -2.51 8.58 12.66
CA TYR A 43 -3.17 9.89 12.62
C TYR A 43 -2.84 10.76 13.84
N GLY A 44 -2.55 10.14 15.00
CA GLY A 44 -2.13 10.86 16.21
C GLY A 44 -0.70 11.42 16.14
N LEU A 45 0.13 10.85 15.27
CA LEU A 45 1.47 11.37 15.00
C LEU A 45 1.34 12.50 13.97
N ASN A 46 1.24 13.74 14.44
CA ASN A 46 1.19 14.96 13.63
C ASN A 46 2.53 15.19 12.89
N ILE A 47 2.91 14.27 12.01
CA ILE A 47 4.13 14.35 11.21
C ILE A 47 3.95 15.50 10.22
N THR A 48 4.82 16.50 10.30
CA THR A 48 4.82 17.55 9.29
C THR A 48 5.32 17.01 7.94
N LYS A 49 4.89 17.63 6.84
CA LYS A 49 5.31 17.23 5.48
C LYS A 49 6.84 17.19 5.32
N ALA A 50 7.57 18.01 6.09
CA ALA A 50 9.02 18.02 6.12
C ALA A 50 9.62 16.75 6.76
N GLU A 51 9.11 16.34 7.91
CA GLU A 51 9.53 15.13 8.63
C GLU A 51 9.23 13.87 7.82
N ARG A 52 8.08 13.84 7.14
CA ARG A 52 7.75 12.73 6.23
C ARG A 52 8.78 12.57 5.12
N ARG A 53 9.28 13.69 4.56
CA ARG A 53 10.35 13.66 3.54
C ARG A 53 11.68 13.20 4.13
N ALA A 54 11.99 13.62 5.36
CA ALA A 54 13.20 13.17 6.05
C ALA A 54 13.18 11.66 6.32
N MET A 55 12.05 11.11 6.78
CA MET A 55 11.87 9.67 6.97
C MET A 55 12.07 8.90 5.66
N VAL A 56 11.44 9.35 4.58
CA VAL A 56 11.57 8.70 3.26
C VAL A 56 13.02 8.78 2.76
N LYS A 57 13.69 9.92 2.93
CA LYS A 57 15.11 10.06 2.56
C LYS A 57 16.01 9.12 3.37
N GLY A 58 15.77 9.00 4.68
CA GLY A 58 16.53 8.08 5.54
C GLY A 58 16.33 6.62 5.15
N ALA A 59 15.07 6.22 4.92
CA ALA A 59 14.75 4.87 4.45
C ALA A 59 15.39 4.57 3.08
N LEU A 60 15.38 5.53 2.16
CA LEU A 60 16.02 5.39 0.85
C LEU A 60 17.54 5.27 0.98
N LEU A 61 18.18 6.08 1.84
CA LEU A 61 19.63 6.00 2.07
C LEU A 61 20.06 4.64 2.59
N ALA A 62 19.24 4.00 3.44
CA ALA A 62 19.53 2.68 3.99
C ALA A 62 19.49 1.57 2.93
N VAL A 63 18.60 1.68 1.95
CA VAL A 63 18.45 0.69 0.85
C VAL A 63 19.44 0.95 -0.29
N LEU A 64 19.90 2.20 -0.44
CA LEU A 64 20.83 2.62 -1.48
C LEU A 64 22.09 1.74 -1.62
N PRO A 65 22.83 1.37 -0.56
CA PRO A 65 24.06 0.58 -0.70
C PRO A 65 23.81 -0.83 -1.25
N ILE A 66 22.69 -1.45 -0.88
CA ILE A 66 22.32 -2.80 -1.36
C ILE A 66 21.99 -2.76 -2.86
N LEU A 67 21.24 -1.74 -3.28
CA LEU A 67 20.93 -1.51 -4.69
C LEU A 67 22.22 -1.27 -5.50
N LEU A 68 23.10 -0.41 -4.98
CA LEU A 68 24.37 -0.09 -5.64
C LEU A 68 25.28 -1.31 -5.78
N ALA A 69 25.37 -2.12 -4.72
CA ALA A 69 26.15 -3.36 -4.73
C ALA A 69 25.60 -4.35 -5.77
N SER A 70 24.27 -4.49 -5.85
CA SER A 70 23.62 -5.35 -6.83
C SER A 70 23.94 -4.92 -8.26
N ILE A 71 23.79 -3.62 -8.57
CA ILE A 71 24.15 -3.06 -9.88
C ILE A 71 25.64 -3.24 -10.16
N GLY A 72 26.50 -3.06 -9.16
CA GLY A 72 27.94 -3.24 -9.28
C GLY A 72 28.34 -4.66 -9.67
N ILE A 73 27.69 -5.68 -9.08
CA ILE A 73 27.91 -7.08 -9.44
C ILE A 73 27.48 -7.36 -10.88
N PHE A 74 26.29 -6.89 -11.29
CA PHE A 74 25.83 -7.03 -12.67
C PHE A 74 26.77 -6.36 -13.68
N ALA A 75 27.23 -5.15 -13.37
CA ALA A 75 28.19 -4.43 -14.20
C ALA A 75 29.53 -5.17 -14.28
N ALA A 76 30.02 -5.72 -13.17
CA ALA A 76 31.26 -6.49 -13.15
C ALA A 76 31.17 -7.76 -14.02
N VAL A 77 30.07 -8.50 -13.92
CA VAL A 77 29.83 -9.68 -14.78
C VAL A 77 29.72 -9.29 -16.25
N PHE A 78 29.03 -8.18 -16.55
CA PHE A 78 28.92 -7.66 -17.92
C PHE A 78 30.30 -7.29 -18.49
N ILE A 79 31.13 -6.58 -17.73
CA ILE A 79 32.49 -6.23 -18.15
C ILE A 79 33.34 -7.50 -18.34
N LEU A 80 33.25 -8.45 -17.42
CA LEU A 80 34.02 -9.69 -17.49
C LEU A 80 33.66 -10.51 -18.74
N THR A 81 32.37 -10.62 -19.06
CA THR A 81 31.91 -11.30 -20.28
C THR A 81 32.29 -10.54 -21.55
N TYR A 82 32.23 -9.21 -21.53
CA TYR A 82 32.68 -8.38 -22.65
C TYR A 82 34.18 -8.56 -22.93
N VAL A 83 35.02 -8.55 -21.89
CA VAL A 83 36.47 -8.76 -22.02
C VAL A 83 36.80 -10.20 -22.43
N TRP A 84 36.04 -11.18 -21.96
CA TRP A 84 36.26 -12.60 -22.28
C TRP A 84 35.83 -12.97 -23.70
N LEU A 85 34.76 -12.37 -24.21
CA LEU A 85 34.22 -12.63 -25.55
C LEU A 85 34.84 -11.73 -26.63
N SER A 86 35.59 -10.71 -26.22
CA SER A 86 36.44 -9.90 -27.09
C SER A 86 37.74 -10.62 -27.43
#